data_AF-A0A2A3ZMR0-F1
#
_entry.id   AF-A0A2A3ZMR0-F1
#
_cell.length_a   1.000
_cell.length_b   1.000
_cell.length_c   1.000
_cell.angle_alpha   90.00
_cell.angle_beta   90.00
_cell.angle_gamma   90.00
#
_symmetry.space_group_name_H-M   'P 1'
#
loop_
_entity.id
_entity.type
_entity.pdbx_description
1 polymer ?
#
loop_
_entity_poly.entity_id
_entity_poly.type
_entity_poly.pdbx_seq_one_letter_code
_entity_poly.pdbx_strand_id
1 'polypeptide(L)'
;MRQLGSISIVLKSGRMTMNCWEHASSEQITARAVAVCVHCGVGLCLEHATICEEVRIHRNGTGAPSRLLPDGREICCSTCHAAFSEAVPAHEALPR
;
A
#
# COMPACT_ATOMS: atom_id res chain seq x y z
N MET A 1 -3.37 40.42 -37.28
CA MET A 1 -2.50 39.23 -37.29
C MET A 1 -2.42 38.71 -35.86
N ARG A 2 -3.12 37.61 -35.53
CA ARG A 2 -3.18 37.07 -34.15
C ARG A 2 -2.07 36.03 -33.99
N GLN A 3 -1.16 36.30 -33.06
CA GLN A 3 -0.02 35.47 -32.73
C GLN A 3 -0.52 34.28 -31.89
N LEU A 4 -0.63 33.10 -32.49
CA LEU A 4 -0.95 31.86 -31.79
C LEU A 4 0.34 31.37 -31.11
N GLY A 5 0.41 31.54 -29.79
CA GLY A 5 1.50 31.02 -28.97
C GLY A 5 1.57 29.50 -29.11
N SER A 6 2.74 29.00 -29.48
CA SER A 6 3.08 27.59 -29.51
C SER A 6 3.00 27.00 -28.11
N ILE A 7 1.90 26.33 -27.78
CA ILE A 7 1.82 25.47 -26.59
C ILE A 7 2.59 24.20 -26.93
N SER A 8 3.89 24.18 -26.60
CA SER A 8 4.72 23.00 -26.71
C SER A 8 4.36 22.03 -25.58
N ILE A 9 3.38 21.15 -25.81
CA ILE A 9 3.12 20.01 -24.94
C ILE A 9 4.28 19.02 -25.16
N VAL A 10 5.32 19.12 -24.33
CA VAL A 10 6.39 18.12 -24.28
C VAL A 10 5.80 16.87 -23.61
N LEU A 11 5.18 16.00 -24.41
CA LEU A 11 4.84 14.64 -24.00
C LEU A 11 6.17 13.87 -23.85
N LYS A 12 6.84 14.05 -22.70
CA LYS A 12 7.91 13.15 -22.27
C LYS A 12 7.29 11.76 -22.27
N SER A 13 7.81 10.87 -23.10
CA SER A 13 7.54 9.42 -23.08
C SER A 13 8.09 8.81 -21.79
N GLY A 14 7.53 9.24 -20.66
CA GLY A 14 7.79 8.68 -19.36
C GLY A 14 7.01 7.39 -19.23
N ARG A 15 7.71 6.28 -19.01
CA ARG A 15 7.15 5.04 -18.45
C ARG A 15 6.07 5.43 -17.43
N MET A 16 4.81 5.06 -17.67
CA MET A 16 3.70 5.32 -16.75
C MET A 16 3.95 4.51 -15.46
N THR A 17 4.79 5.05 -14.59
CA THR A 17 5.01 4.51 -13.25
C THR A 17 3.85 4.96 -12.41
N MET A 18 3.26 4.04 -11.63
CA MET A 18 2.26 4.43 -10.65
C MET A 18 2.88 5.44 -9.67
N ASN A 19 2.09 6.42 -9.26
CA ASN A 19 2.51 7.46 -8.31
C ASN A 19 2.02 7.14 -6.90
N CYS A 20 2.63 7.79 -5.91
CA CYS A 20 2.20 7.73 -4.53
C CYS A 20 0.81 8.37 -4.38
N TRP A 21 -0.13 7.60 -3.84
CA TRP A 21 -1.51 8.04 -3.62
C TRP A 21 -1.61 9.19 -2.63
N GLU A 22 -0.88 9.15 -1.52
CA GLU A 22 -0.95 10.19 -0.48
C GLU A 22 -0.57 11.58 -1.00
N HIS A 23 0.51 11.67 -1.78
CA HIS A 23 0.92 12.93 -2.42
C HIS A 23 -0.10 13.39 -3.47
N ALA A 24 -0.60 12.46 -4.29
CA ALA A 24 -1.58 12.77 -5.32
C ALA A 24 -2.92 13.24 -4.73
N SER A 25 -3.36 12.62 -3.64
CA SER A 25 -4.59 12.97 -2.91
C SER A 25 -4.47 14.30 -2.15
N SER A 26 -3.26 14.74 -1.82
CA SER A 26 -3.01 16.00 -1.11
C SER A 26 -2.69 17.17 -2.03
N GLU A 27 -2.87 17.00 -3.35
CA GLU A 27 -2.49 17.97 -4.39
C GLU A 27 -1.00 18.40 -4.34
N GLN A 28 -0.14 17.55 -3.78
CA GLN A 28 1.30 17.77 -3.69
C GLN A 28 2.02 17.26 -4.94
N ILE A 29 3.31 17.60 -5.07
CA ILE A 29 4.16 17.03 -6.11
C ILE A 29 4.16 15.51 -5.97
N THR A 30 3.66 14.83 -7.01
CA THR A 30 3.51 13.38 -6.98
C THR A 30 4.88 12.69 -6.94
N ALA A 31 5.12 11.92 -5.88
CA ALA A 31 6.30 11.06 -5.78
C ALA A 31 6.06 9.74 -6.52
N ARG A 32 7.14 9.11 -7.02
CA ARG A 32 7.08 7.76 -7.61
C ARG A 32 6.75 6.74 -6.52
N ALA A 33 5.82 5.85 -6.80
CA ALA A 33 5.56 4.72 -5.91
C ALA A 33 6.62 3.61 -6.10
N VAL A 34 6.99 2.98 -5.00
CA VAL A 34 7.95 1.89 -4.90
C VAL A 34 7.32 0.60 -4.36
N ALA A 35 6.11 0.71 -3.80
CA ALA A 35 5.35 -0.40 -3.25
C ALA A 35 3.84 -0.21 -3.50
N VAL A 36 3.09 -1.29 -3.29
CA VAL A 36 1.63 -1.34 -3.41
C VAL A 36 1.08 -1.79 -2.07
N CYS A 37 0.05 -1.10 -1.57
CA CYS A 37 -0.66 -1.52 -0.36
C CYS A 37 -1.33 -2.89 -0.60
N VAL A 38 -1.02 -3.88 0.24
CA VAL A 38 -1.60 -5.23 0.13
C VAL A 38 -3.12 -5.26 0.33
N HIS A 39 -3.69 -4.29 1.03
CA HIS A 39 -5.12 -4.26 1.36
C HIS A 39 -5.98 -3.53 0.31
N CYS A 40 -5.54 -2.36 -0.17
CA CYS A 40 -6.35 -1.51 -1.06
C CYS A 40 -5.73 -1.27 -2.45
N GLY A 41 -4.51 -1.73 -2.70
CA GLY A 41 -3.88 -1.67 -4.03
C GLY A 41 -3.32 -0.32 -4.44
N VAL A 42 -3.33 0.69 -3.57
CA VAL A 42 -2.75 2.02 -3.89
C VAL A 42 -1.22 1.97 -3.93
N GLY A 43 -0.62 2.81 -4.78
CA GLY A 43 0.83 2.99 -4.83
C GLY A 43 1.36 3.89 -3.73
N LEU A 44 2.50 3.55 -3.14
CA LEU A 44 3.12 4.29 -2.03
C LEU A 44 4.59 4.58 -2.31
N CYS A 45 5.05 5.79 -1.98
CA CYS A 45 6.48 6.10 -1.92
C CYS A 45 7.09 5.56 -0.62
N LEU A 46 8.42 5.65 -0.47
CA LEU A 46 9.12 5.19 0.73
C LEU A 46 8.63 5.85 2.03
N GLU A 47 8.21 7.11 1.97
CA GLU A 47 7.75 7.87 3.15
C GLU A 47 6.35 7.45 3.62
N HIS A 48 5.49 7.06 2.68
CA HIS A 48 4.10 6.70 2.95
C HIS A 48 3.85 5.18 3.00
N ALA A 49 4.89 4.38 2.76
CA ALA A 49 4.84 2.94 2.88
C ALA A 49 5.09 2.53 4.34
N THR A 50 4.10 1.88 4.94
CA THR A 50 4.23 1.31 6.29
C THR A 50 4.39 -0.21 6.19
N ILE A 51 5.17 -0.79 7.10
CA ILE A 51 5.24 -2.24 7.24
C ILE A 51 4.06 -2.69 8.10
N CYS A 52 3.19 -3.51 7.53
CA CYS A 52 2.23 -4.29 8.29
C CYS A 52 2.86 -5.64 8.58
N GLU A 53 3.03 -5.99 9.86
CA GLU A 53 3.41 -7.33 10.26
C GLU A 53 2.18 -8.24 10.19
N GLU A 54 2.25 -9.28 9.36
CA GLU A 54 1.19 -10.28 9.30
C GLU A 54 1.68 -11.58 9.94
N VAL A 55 0.94 -12.06 10.95
CA VAL A 55 1.17 -13.40 11.51
C VAL A 55 0.84 -14.43 10.43
N ARG A 56 1.86 -15.12 9.95
CA ARG A 56 1.70 -16.11 8.88
C ARG A 56 1.22 -17.42 9.49
N ILE A 57 -0.04 -17.77 9.24
CA ILE A 57 -0.61 -19.04 9.69
C ILE A 57 -0.70 -20.02 8.54
N HIS A 58 0.00 -21.16 8.67
CA HIS A 58 -0.19 -22.30 7.80
C HIS A 58 -1.36 -23.15 8.30
N ARG A 59 -2.41 -23.27 7.47
CA ARG A 59 -3.53 -24.17 7.73
C ARG A 59 -3.12 -25.58 7.34
N ASN A 60 -2.99 -26.46 8.34
CA ASN A 60 -2.73 -27.88 8.12
C ASN A 60 -4.02 -28.55 7.61
N GLY A 61 -3.90 -29.51 6.69
CA GLY A 61 -5.05 -30.26 6.17
C GLY A 61 -5.76 -31.09 7.27
N THR A 62 -5.01 -31.52 8.28
CA THR A 62 -5.50 -32.10 9.53
C THR A 62 -4.66 -31.58 10.70
N GLY A 63 -5.26 -31.39 11.88
CA GLY A 63 -4.58 -30.88 13.08
C GLY A 63 -4.68 -29.37 13.30
N ALA A 64 -4.03 -28.88 14.35
CA ALA A 64 -4.02 -27.45 14.69
C ALA A 64 -3.17 -26.66 13.67
N PRO A 65 -3.56 -25.42 13.32
CA PRO A 65 -2.77 -24.57 12.43
C PRO A 65 -1.41 -24.23 13.05
N SER A 66 -0.41 -24.02 12.20
CA SER A 66 0.96 -23.70 12.64
C SER A 66 1.31 -22.25 12.30
N ARG A 67 1.89 -21.53 13.25
CA ARG A 67 2.52 -20.23 12.98
C ARG A 67 3.85 -20.45 12.26
N LEU A 68 4.03 -19.78 11.13
CA LEU A 68 5.29 -19.75 10.41
C LEU A 68 6.15 -18.61 10.97
N LEU A 69 7.44 -18.88 11.18
CA LEU A 69 8.42 -17.91 11.63
C LEU A 69 9.58 -17.83 10.62
N PRO A 70 10.13 -16.62 10.36
CA PRO A 70 9.68 -15.32 10.84
C PRO A 70 8.36 -14.89 10.17
N ASP A 71 7.66 -13.94 10.79
CA ASP A 71 6.48 -13.33 10.19
C ASP A 71 6.87 -12.63 8.87
N GLY A 72 5.92 -12.62 7.92
CA GLY A 72 6.12 -11.97 6.64
C GLY A 72 6.00 -10.45 6.79
N ARG A 73 6.85 -9.69 6.09
CA ARG A 73 6.65 -8.24 5.97
C ARG A 73 5.68 -7.97 4.82
N GLU A 74 4.60 -7.24 5.12
CA GLU A 74 3.71 -6.70 4.10
C GLU A 74 3.81 -5.18 4.10
N ILE A 75 3.48 -4.55 2.96
CA ILE A 75 3.46 -3.08 2.84
C ILE A 75 2.01 -2.62 2.78
N CYS A 76 1.67 -1.62 3.57
CA CYS A 76 0.32 -1.06 3.66
C CYS A 76 0.38 0.48 3.73
N CYS A 77 -0.72 1.16 3.33
CA CYS A 77 -0.85 2.60 3.52
C CYS A 77 -1.21 2.91 4.98
N SER A 78 -0.99 4.16 5.41
CA SER A 78 -1.30 4.62 6.77
C SER A 78 -2.76 4.39 7.17
N THR A 79 -3.71 4.59 6.24
CA THR A 79 -5.14 4.34 6.49
C THR A 79 -5.44 2.88 6.78
N CYS A 80 -4.91 1.96 5.96
CA CYS A 80 -5.10 0.53 6.21
C CYS A 80 -4.34 0.08 7.45
N HIS A 81 -3.12 0.56 7.66
CA HIS A 81 -2.36 0.29 8.88
C HIS A 81 -3.15 0.68 10.13
N ALA A 82 -3.72 1.89 10.17
CA ALA A 82 -4.56 2.34 11.28
C ALA A 82 -5.77 1.42 11.50
N ALA A 83 -6.52 1.13 10.43
CA ALA A 83 -7.70 0.25 10.49
C ALA A 83 -7.37 -1.17 11.00
N PHE A 84 -6.22 -1.73 10.63
CA PHE A 84 -5.78 -3.05 11.10
C PHE A 84 -5.16 -3.01 12.51
N SER A 85 -4.51 -1.91 12.90
CA SER A 85 -3.97 -1.75 14.25
C SER A 85 -5.06 -1.61 15.33
N GLU A 86 -6.24 -1.08 14.95
CA GLU A 86 -7.41 -0.96 15.83
C GLU A 86 -8.28 -2.22 15.85
N ALA A 87 -8.15 -3.08 14.83
CA ALA A 87 -8.88 -4.33 14.74
C ALA A 87 -8.18 -5.42 15.57
N VAL A 88 -8.74 -5.75 16.74
CA VAL A 88 -8.35 -6.96 17.47
C VAL A 88 -8.69 -8.18 16.59
N PRO A 89 -7.77 -9.13 16.36
CA PRO A 89 -8.08 -10.35 15.63
C PRO A 89 -9.22 -11.10 16.33
N ALA A 90 -10.34 -11.29 15.64
CA ALA A 90 -11.54 -11.96 16.17
C ALA A 90 -11.32 -13.42 16.64
N HIS A 91 -10.12 -13.99 16.44
CA HIS A 91 -9.79 -15.34 16.90
C HIS A 91 -9.41 -15.43 18.38
N GLU A 92 -9.22 -14.30 19.08
CA GLU A 92 -9.04 -14.25 20.54
C GLU A 92 -10.34 -13.91 21.31
N ALA A 93 -11.43 -13.58 20.61
CA ALA A 93 -12.70 -13.15 21.21
C ALA A 93 -13.71 -14.29 21.46
N LEU A 94 -13.34 -15.56 21.23
CA LEU A 94 -14.14 -16.70 21.66
C LEU A 94 -13.49 -17.35 22.89
N PRO A 95 -13.99 -17.07 24.12
CA PRO A 95 -13.69 -17.94 25.24
C PRO A 95 -14.26 -19.33 24.93
N ARG A 96 -13.40 -20.36 25.02
CA ARG A 96 -13.85 -21.74 25.15
C ARG A 96 -14.55 -21.95 26.48
#